data_AF-A0A3P8STP5-F1
#
_entry.id   AF-A0A3P8STP5-F1
#
_cell.length_a   1.000
_cell.length_b   1.000
_cell.length_c   1.000
_cell.angle_alpha   90.00
_cell.angle_beta   90.00
_cell.angle_gamma   90.00
#
_symmetry.space_group_name_H-M   'P 1'
#
loop_
_entity.id
_entity.type
_entity.pdbx_description
1 polymer ?
#
loop_
_entity_poly.entity_id
_entity_poly.type
_entity_poly.pdbx_seq_one_letter_code
_entity_poly.pdbx_strand_id
1 'polypeptide(L)'
;MITVNSTMKVVLGCISAYFLSLPFSFGFTEKGSGKASLQAIGVYGNGFKSGSMRLGRDALIFTKNGGCQTVGMLSQTYLENIKAQAVIVPIVPFNQLTKSLVVTEDSEASLAAILQHSIVSSLEQIQKHFDSILSKKGTKILIWNIRRAKDGKTEIDFETDPSDFRLPEIQIEELKKGPRNSGSLRPEHNIPDMHYSLRAYLSILYLKPRTQVILRGRKILTKLVSKRLIHIEHDVYKPHFSVSLRCLCITYIYMQRGSGKLVAFGNEPSSATFTEI
;
A
#
# COMPACT_ATOMS: atom_id res chain seq x y z
N MET A 1 0.29 -11.47 -6.40
CA MET A 1 -0.92 -10.98 -5.71
C MET A 1 -0.60 -10.72 -4.24
N ILE A 2 -0.90 -9.51 -3.75
CA ILE A 2 -0.88 -9.18 -2.31
C ILE A 2 -2.34 -9.09 -1.87
N THR A 3 -2.69 -9.77 -0.79
CA THR A 3 -4.04 -9.71 -0.21
C THR A 3 -3.93 -9.25 1.23
N VAL A 4 -4.65 -8.17 1.55
CA VAL A 4 -4.72 -7.60 2.90
C VAL A 4 -6.15 -7.80 3.41
N ASN A 5 -6.32 -8.63 4.44
CA ASN A 5 -7.63 -8.93 5.02
C ASN A 5 -7.89 -7.98 6.20
N SER A 6 -8.44 -6.80 5.92
CA SER A 6 -8.92 -5.88 6.96
C SER A 6 -10.43 -5.66 6.85
N THR A 7 -11.16 -5.90 7.93
CA THR A 7 -12.57 -5.51 8.08
C THR A 7 -12.66 -3.99 8.28
N MET A 8 -12.77 -3.23 7.19
CA MET A 8 -13.21 -1.83 7.29
C MET A 8 -14.72 -1.79 7.49
N LYS A 9 -15.16 -1.40 8.68
CA LYS A 9 -16.55 -0.97 8.92
C LYS A 9 -16.71 0.44 8.35
N VAL A 10 -17.54 0.58 7.32
CA VAL A 10 -18.04 1.87 6.82
C VAL A 10 -19.58 1.84 6.90
N VAL A 11 -20.13 2.89 7.51
CA VAL A 11 -21.57 3.13 7.74
C VAL A 11 -22.25 3.47 6.42
N LEU A 12 -23.47 2.94 6.21
CA LEU A 12 -24.20 2.98 4.95
C LEU A 12 -24.82 4.36 4.66
N GLY A 13 -24.71 4.74 3.39
CA GLY A 13 -25.64 5.57 2.62
C GLY A 13 -25.41 5.24 1.15
N CYS A 14 -26.45 4.99 0.37
CA CYS A 14 -26.36 4.52 -1.01
C CYS A 14 -25.83 5.64 -1.95
N ILE A 15 -24.52 5.89 -1.92
CA ILE A 15 -23.81 6.90 -2.73
C ILE A 15 -22.41 6.33 -3.08
N SER A 16 -22.35 5.19 -3.77
CA SER A 16 -21.11 4.40 -3.96
C SER A 16 -20.09 5.02 -4.93
N ALA A 17 -20.53 5.86 -5.88
CA ALA A 17 -19.63 6.51 -6.84
C ALA A 17 -18.74 7.57 -6.17
N TYR A 18 -19.28 8.33 -5.22
CA TYR A 18 -18.51 9.31 -4.46
C TYR A 18 -17.41 8.65 -3.62
N PHE A 19 -17.67 7.50 -3.00
CA PHE A 19 -16.67 6.85 -2.16
C PHE A 19 -15.44 6.35 -2.92
N LEU A 20 -15.55 6.10 -4.23
CA LEU A 20 -14.43 5.84 -5.12
C LEU A 20 -13.84 7.11 -5.75
N SER A 21 -14.60 8.18 -5.91
CA SER A 21 -14.01 9.47 -6.31
C SER A 21 -13.00 9.97 -5.27
N LEU A 22 -13.18 9.67 -3.97
CA LEU A 22 -12.24 10.05 -2.90
C LEU A 22 -10.83 9.44 -3.05
N PRO A 23 -10.64 8.12 -3.23
CA PRO A 23 -9.34 7.54 -3.54
C PRO A 23 -8.83 7.89 -4.95
N PHE A 24 -9.55 8.68 -5.76
CA PHE A 24 -9.01 9.26 -7.00
C PHE A 24 -8.78 10.78 -6.92
N SER A 25 -9.42 11.49 -5.99
CA SER A 25 -9.30 12.93 -5.78
C SER A 25 -8.14 13.28 -4.84
N PHE A 26 -7.35 14.29 -5.17
CA PHE A 26 -6.21 14.70 -4.34
C PHE A 26 -6.66 15.37 -3.04
N GLY A 27 -5.95 15.10 -1.94
CA GLY A 27 -6.16 15.76 -0.65
C GLY A 27 -7.40 15.33 0.16
N PHE A 28 -8.26 14.45 -0.36
CA PHE A 28 -9.45 14.01 0.38
C PHE A 28 -9.16 12.84 1.32
N THR A 29 -9.47 13.00 2.61
CA THR A 29 -9.55 11.92 3.59
C THR A 29 -10.63 12.24 4.62
N GLU A 30 -11.47 11.25 4.95
CA GLU A 30 -12.42 11.33 6.08
C GLU A 30 -11.89 10.61 7.33
N LYS A 31 -10.63 10.17 7.30
CA LYS A 31 -9.99 9.47 8.39
C LYS A 31 -9.60 10.47 9.48
N GLY A 32 -10.53 10.78 10.40
CA GLY A 32 -10.24 11.65 11.55
C GLY A 32 -11.45 12.19 12.34
N SER A 33 -12.68 12.03 11.85
CA SER A 33 -13.87 12.64 12.46
C SER A 33 -14.62 11.78 13.49
N GLY A 34 -14.20 10.53 13.70
CA GLY A 34 -14.88 9.59 14.60
C GLY A 34 -14.16 9.36 15.93
N LYS A 35 -14.92 9.24 17.03
CA LYS A 35 -14.47 8.74 18.35
C LYS A 35 -14.04 7.25 18.34
N ALA A 36 -13.55 6.74 17.21
CA ALA A 36 -13.06 5.38 17.11
C ALA A 36 -11.61 5.35 17.62
N SER A 37 -11.33 4.49 18.59
CA SER A 37 -10.03 4.26 19.26
C SER A 37 -8.90 3.75 18.35
N LEU A 38 -9.05 3.89 17.03
CA LEU A 38 -8.12 3.42 16.00
C LEU A 38 -7.66 4.63 15.18
N GLN A 39 -6.48 5.15 15.53
CA GLN A 39 -5.82 6.19 14.73
C GLN A 39 -5.52 5.65 13.33
N ALA A 40 -5.94 6.40 12.32
CA ALA A 40 -5.74 6.04 10.93
C ALA A 40 -4.37 6.55 10.43
N ILE A 41 -3.68 5.72 9.64
CA ILE A 41 -2.34 6.05 9.10
C ILE A 41 -2.41 7.10 8.00
N GLY A 42 -3.46 7.05 7.16
CA GLY A 42 -3.58 7.91 5.98
C GLY A 42 -4.22 9.26 6.32
N VAL A 43 -3.40 10.30 6.47
CA VAL A 43 -3.83 11.67 6.80
C VAL A 43 -3.91 12.58 5.56
N TYR A 44 -3.12 12.30 4.51
CA TYR A 44 -2.96 13.24 3.40
C TYR A 44 -3.87 12.99 2.19
N GLY A 45 -4.62 11.89 2.16
CA GLY A 45 -5.44 11.52 1.01
C GLY A 45 -4.65 11.09 -0.25
N ASN A 46 -3.31 11.12 -0.25
CA ASN A 46 -2.50 10.92 -1.45
C ASN A 46 -1.90 9.51 -1.62
N GLY A 47 -1.89 8.69 -0.56
CA GLY A 47 -1.12 7.44 -0.52
C GLY A 47 -1.47 6.42 -1.60
N PHE A 48 -2.75 6.31 -1.99
CA PHE A 48 -3.13 5.42 -3.09
C PHE A 48 -2.60 5.95 -4.44
N LYS A 49 -2.77 7.24 -4.74
CA LYS A 49 -2.36 7.83 -6.03
C LYS A 49 -0.86 7.75 -6.21
N SER A 50 -0.10 8.22 -5.20
CA SER A 50 1.36 8.18 -5.25
C SER A 50 1.91 6.74 -5.28
N GLY A 51 1.36 5.85 -4.46
CA GLY A 51 1.80 4.46 -4.39
C GLY A 51 1.50 3.66 -5.67
N SER A 52 0.27 3.75 -6.19
CA SER A 52 -0.11 3.04 -7.41
C SER A 52 0.68 3.53 -8.63
N MET A 53 0.81 4.86 -8.80
CA MET A 53 1.55 5.47 -9.90
C MET A 53 3.09 5.34 -9.78
N ARG A 54 3.60 5.01 -8.59
CA ARG A 54 5.01 4.61 -8.40
C ARG A 54 5.26 3.18 -8.85
N LEU A 55 4.29 2.29 -8.67
CA LEU A 55 4.43 0.87 -9.00
C LEU A 55 4.19 0.58 -10.48
N GLY A 56 3.16 1.19 -11.06
CA GLY A 56 2.82 1.02 -12.47
C GLY A 56 2.14 2.25 -13.04
N ARG A 57 1.98 2.26 -14.36
CA ARG A 57 1.35 3.39 -15.07
C ARG A 57 -0.17 3.40 -14.93
N ASP A 58 -0.75 2.23 -14.69
CA ASP A 58 -2.20 2.06 -14.76
C ASP A 58 -2.72 1.15 -13.63
N ALA A 59 -3.89 1.50 -13.11
CA ALA A 59 -4.53 0.82 -12.00
C ALA A 59 -6.06 0.74 -12.15
N LEU A 60 -6.63 -0.37 -11.68
CA LEU A 60 -8.06 -0.62 -11.56
C LEU A 60 -8.37 -0.90 -10.09
N ILE A 61 -9.45 -0.31 -9.61
CA ILE A 61 -9.96 -0.54 -8.26
C ILE A 61 -11.35 -1.12 -8.37
N PHE A 62 -11.55 -2.30 -7.79
CA PHE A 62 -12.85 -2.93 -7.61
C PHE A 62 -13.22 -2.82 -6.14
N THR A 63 -14.38 -2.28 -5.81
CA THR A 63 -14.85 -2.22 -4.43
C THR A 63 -16.28 -2.73 -4.30
N LYS A 64 -16.59 -3.37 -3.17
CA LYS A 64 -17.92 -3.78 -2.74
C LYS A 64 -18.23 -3.15 -1.39
N ASN A 65 -19.42 -2.60 -1.21
CA ASN A 65 -19.84 -1.99 0.05
C ASN A 65 -21.05 -2.68 0.72
N GLY A 66 -21.54 -3.79 0.16
CA GLY A 66 -22.66 -4.57 0.71
C GLY A 66 -24.02 -4.24 0.11
N GLY A 67 -24.05 -3.51 -1.01
CA GLY A 67 -25.24 -3.24 -1.81
C GLY A 67 -24.89 -2.71 -3.20
N CYS A 68 -23.79 -1.96 -3.32
CA CYS A 68 -23.20 -1.53 -4.58
C CYS A 68 -21.78 -2.06 -4.72
N GLN A 69 -21.38 -2.27 -5.98
CA GLN A 69 -20.02 -2.58 -6.33
C GLN A 69 -19.58 -1.66 -7.47
N THR A 70 -18.38 -1.09 -7.37
CA THR A 70 -17.92 -0.07 -8.32
C THR A 70 -16.53 -0.42 -8.79
N VAL A 71 -16.28 -0.24 -10.08
CA VAL A 71 -14.95 -0.30 -10.68
C VAL A 71 -14.52 1.10 -11.08
N GLY A 72 -13.26 1.46 -10.81
CA GLY A 72 -12.68 2.72 -11.26
C GLY A 72 -11.31 2.51 -11.86
N MET A 73 -10.95 3.31 -12.86
CA MET A 73 -9.68 3.22 -13.57
C MET A 73 -8.88 4.52 -13.43
N LEU A 74 -7.64 4.39 -12.96
CA LEU A 74 -6.63 5.45 -12.97
C LEU A 74 -5.49 4.99 -13.89
N SER A 75 -5.45 5.52 -15.12
CA SER A 75 -4.58 5.01 -16.18
C SER A 75 -3.90 6.17 -16.91
N GLN A 76 -2.57 6.24 -16.82
CA GLN A 76 -1.79 7.20 -17.60
C GLN A 76 -1.87 6.88 -19.09
N THR A 77 -1.85 5.58 -19.42
CA THR A 77 -1.95 5.12 -20.81
C THR A 77 -3.28 5.53 -21.44
N TYR A 78 -4.38 5.43 -20.69
CA TYR A 78 -5.69 5.90 -21.14
C TYR A 78 -5.67 7.40 -21.43
N LEU A 79 -5.18 8.21 -20.48
CA LEU A 79 -5.14 9.67 -20.62
C LEU A 79 -4.27 10.13 -21.80
N GLU A 80 -3.15 9.45 -22.03
CA GLU A 80 -2.28 9.70 -23.20
C GLU A 80 -2.97 9.34 -24.51
N ASN A 81 -3.66 8.21 -24.59
CA ASN A 81 -4.36 7.77 -25.79
C ASN A 81 -5.47 8.74 -26.21
N ILE A 82 -6.22 9.27 -25.24
CA ILE A 82 -7.27 10.27 -25.50
C ILE A 82 -6.73 11.70 -25.56
N LYS A 83 -5.41 11.90 -25.38
CA LYS A 83 -4.74 13.20 -25.31
C LYS A 83 -5.42 14.17 -24.34
N ALA A 84 -5.84 13.66 -23.18
CA ALA A 84 -6.54 14.44 -22.18
C ALA A 84 -5.65 15.52 -21.59
N GLN A 85 -6.19 16.74 -21.47
CA GLN A 85 -5.53 17.87 -20.81
C GLN A 85 -5.76 17.88 -19.28
N ALA A 86 -6.73 17.09 -18.80
CA ALA A 86 -7.08 16.96 -17.40
C ALA A 86 -7.15 15.48 -17.00
N VAL A 87 -6.99 15.20 -15.70
CA VAL A 87 -7.10 13.84 -15.17
C VAL A 87 -8.57 13.42 -15.18
N ILE A 88 -8.91 12.51 -16.08
CA ILE A 88 -10.23 11.88 -16.20
C ILE A 88 -10.17 10.47 -15.60
N VAL A 89 -11.13 10.15 -14.75
CA VAL A 89 -11.18 8.86 -14.05
C VAL A 89 -12.50 8.18 -14.34
N PRO A 90 -12.52 7.18 -15.25
CA PRO A 90 -13.71 6.37 -15.49
C PRO A 90 -14.13 5.62 -14.23
N ILE A 91 -15.39 5.78 -13.83
CA ILE A 91 -15.98 5.11 -12.65
C ILE A 91 -17.32 4.51 -13.06
N VAL A 92 -17.48 3.21 -12.81
CA VAL A 92 -18.66 2.45 -13.22
C VAL A 92 -19.28 1.75 -12.01
N PRO A 93 -20.45 2.20 -11.54
CA PRO A 93 -21.19 1.54 -10.47
C PRO A 93 -22.09 0.42 -11.00
N PHE A 94 -22.17 -0.67 -10.24
CA PHE A 94 -23.06 -1.80 -10.47
C PHE A 94 -23.84 -2.11 -9.20
N ASN A 95 -25.06 -2.61 -9.36
CA ASN A 95 -25.80 -3.20 -8.26
C ASN A 95 -25.14 -4.54 -7.88
N GLN A 96 -24.87 -4.76 -6.60
CA GLN A 96 -24.15 -5.95 -6.15
C GLN A 96 -25.00 -7.23 -6.24
N LEU A 97 -26.33 -7.12 -6.09
CA LEU A 97 -27.25 -8.26 -6.13
C LEU A 97 -27.59 -8.64 -7.58
N THR A 98 -28.04 -7.67 -8.38
CA THR A 98 -28.48 -7.92 -9.76
C THR A 98 -27.32 -7.95 -10.75
N LYS A 99 -26.11 -7.50 -10.34
CA LYS A 99 -24.92 -7.31 -11.19
C LYS A 99 -25.13 -6.36 -12.37
N SER A 100 -26.26 -5.66 -12.41
CA SER A 100 -26.61 -4.72 -13.49
C SER A 100 -25.87 -3.39 -13.31
N LEU A 101 -25.56 -2.75 -14.44
CA LEU A 101 -25.02 -1.40 -14.48
C LEU A 101 -26.02 -0.45 -13.79
N VAL A 102 -25.51 0.44 -12.94
CA VAL A 102 -26.29 1.57 -12.43
C VAL A 102 -26.09 2.71 -13.42
N VAL A 103 -27.14 3.03 -14.16
CA VAL A 103 -27.09 4.05 -15.21
C VAL A 103 -26.98 5.43 -14.56
N THR A 104 -25.83 6.06 -14.80
CA THR A 104 -25.56 7.48 -14.52
C THR A 104 -25.14 8.17 -15.82
N GLU A 105 -25.11 9.50 -15.83
CA GLU A 105 -24.76 10.32 -17.02
C GLU A 105 -23.49 9.82 -17.73
N ASP A 106 -22.42 9.56 -16.97
CA ASP A 106 -21.13 9.12 -17.54
C ASP A 106 -20.88 7.60 -17.49
N SER A 107 -21.86 6.81 -17.03
CA SER A 107 -21.62 5.38 -16.71
C SER A 107 -21.27 4.54 -17.94
N GLU A 108 -21.97 4.75 -19.05
CA GLU A 108 -21.77 4.01 -20.30
C GLU A 108 -20.43 4.39 -20.96
N ALA A 109 -20.12 5.69 -21.03
CA ALA A 109 -18.84 6.18 -21.53
C ALA A 109 -17.68 5.68 -20.67
N SER A 110 -17.82 5.71 -19.35
CA SER A 110 -16.83 5.18 -18.41
C SER A 110 -16.63 3.68 -18.57
N LEU A 111 -17.70 2.92 -18.80
CA LEU A 111 -17.62 1.48 -19.05
C LEU A 111 -16.91 1.19 -20.37
N ALA A 112 -17.25 1.90 -21.45
CA ALA A 112 -16.57 1.78 -22.72
C ALA A 112 -15.06 2.08 -22.59
N ALA A 113 -14.69 3.16 -21.89
CA ALA A 113 -13.30 3.50 -21.64
C ALA A 113 -12.54 2.39 -20.89
N ILE A 114 -13.14 1.79 -19.86
CA ILE A 114 -12.53 0.67 -19.12
C ILE A 114 -12.36 -0.55 -20.03
N LEU A 115 -13.39 -0.93 -20.79
CA LEU A 115 -13.34 -2.12 -21.64
C LEU A 115 -12.34 -1.99 -22.80
N GLN A 116 -12.13 -0.77 -23.30
CA GLN A 116 -11.23 -0.50 -24.43
C GLN A 116 -9.77 -0.28 -24.01
N HIS A 117 -9.52 0.33 -22.85
CA HIS A 117 -8.18 0.79 -22.46
C HIS A 117 -7.59 0.10 -21.23
N SER A 118 -8.30 -0.85 -20.61
CA SER A 118 -7.80 -1.60 -19.46
C SER A 118 -7.41 -3.05 -19.82
N ILE A 119 -6.82 -3.75 -18.85
CA ILE A 119 -6.55 -5.20 -18.94
C ILE A 119 -7.82 -6.06 -18.89
N VAL A 120 -8.97 -5.45 -18.64
CA VAL A 120 -10.27 -6.12 -18.59
C VAL A 120 -11.08 -5.68 -19.80
N SER A 121 -11.36 -6.61 -20.70
CA SER A 121 -11.99 -6.36 -22.01
C SER A 121 -13.46 -6.76 -22.09
N SER A 122 -14.04 -7.34 -21.03
CA SER A 122 -15.45 -7.71 -21.00
C SER A 122 -16.11 -7.49 -19.65
N LEU A 123 -17.43 -7.31 -19.65
CA LEU A 123 -18.24 -7.22 -18.44
C LEU A 123 -18.11 -8.48 -17.57
N GLU A 124 -18.02 -9.66 -18.18
CA GLU A 124 -17.83 -10.92 -17.47
C GLU A 124 -16.52 -10.94 -16.68
N GLN A 125 -15.44 -10.40 -17.25
CA GLN A 125 -14.16 -10.29 -16.56
C GLN A 125 -14.25 -9.30 -15.39
N ILE A 126 -14.93 -8.16 -15.57
CA ILE A 126 -15.23 -7.22 -14.46
C ILE A 126 -15.95 -7.96 -13.32
N GLN A 127 -16.99 -8.73 -13.65
CA GLN A 127 -17.74 -9.50 -12.65
C GLN A 127 -16.89 -10.58 -11.99
N LYS A 128 -16.01 -11.29 -12.73
CA LYS A 128 -15.04 -12.23 -12.14
C LYS A 128 -14.11 -11.55 -11.12
N HIS A 129 -13.69 -10.32 -11.40
CA HIS A 129 -12.90 -9.55 -10.43
C HIS A 129 -13.70 -9.17 -9.19
N PHE A 130 -14.96 -8.78 -9.33
CA PHE A 130 -15.83 -8.60 -8.17
C PHE A 130 -16.03 -9.92 -7.40
N ASP A 131 -16.36 -11.01 -8.05
CA ASP A 131 -16.62 -12.31 -7.42
C ASP A 131 -15.41 -12.86 -6.66
N SER A 132 -14.18 -12.50 -7.07
CA SER A 132 -12.97 -12.81 -6.30
C SER A 132 -12.86 -12.12 -4.93
N ILE A 133 -13.67 -11.07 -4.68
CA ILE A 133 -13.87 -10.48 -3.36
C ILE A 133 -14.98 -11.28 -2.66
N LEU A 134 -14.58 -12.25 -1.85
CA LEU A 134 -15.47 -13.23 -1.20
C LEU A 134 -16.46 -12.61 -0.20
N SER A 135 -16.09 -11.49 0.41
CA SER A 135 -16.93 -10.78 1.38
C SER A 135 -17.93 -9.86 0.69
N LYS A 136 -19.06 -9.60 1.35
CA LYS A 136 -20.03 -8.57 0.94
C LYS A 136 -19.40 -7.18 0.85
N LYS A 137 -18.34 -6.93 1.63
CA LYS A 137 -17.54 -5.70 1.61
C LYS A 137 -16.08 -6.02 1.37
N GLY A 138 -15.40 -5.23 0.52
CA GLY A 138 -13.97 -5.38 0.29
C GLY A 138 -13.50 -4.63 -0.94
N THR A 139 -12.19 -4.52 -1.10
CA THR A 139 -11.56 -3.80 -2.20
C THR A 139 -10.44 -4.63 -2.80
N LYS A 140 -10.35 -4.68 -4.13
CA LYS A 140 -9.30 -5.31 -4.91
C LYS A 140 -8.69 -4.28 -5.85
N ILE A 141 -7.37 -4.19 -5.83
CA ILE A 141 -6.62 -3.26 -6.67
C ILE A 141 -5.77 -4.11 -7.63
N LEU A 142 -5.85 -3.79 -8.92
CA LEU A 142 -4.97 -4.30 -9.96
C LEU A 142 -4.09 -3.15 -10.41
N ILE A 143 -2.78 -3.38 -10.50
CA ILE A 143 -1.83 -2.43 -11.07
C ILE A 143 -1.12 -3.19 -12.19
N TRP A 144 -1.08 -2.60 -13.37
CA TRP A 144 -0.37 -3.16 -14.52
C TRP A 144 0.52 -2.11 -15.16
N ASN A 145 1.23 -2.49 -16.22
CA ASN A 145 2.30 -1.68 -16.80
C ASN A 145 3.29 -1.24 -15.70
N ILE A 146 3.77 -2.25 -14.96
CA ILE A 146 4.73 -2.10 -13.86
C ILE A 146 5.99 -1.43 -14.38
N ARG A 147 6.56 -0.53 -13.57
CA ARG A 147 7.76 0.20 -13.94
C ARG A 147 8.92 -0.73 -14.29
N ARG A 148 9.67 -0.31 -15.30
CA ARG A 148 10.86 -0.98 -15.82
C ARG A 148 12.07 -0.08 -15.64
N ALA A 149 13.19 -0.69 -15.31
CA ALA A 149 14.48 -0.01 -15.24
C ALA A 149 15.01 0.30 -16.66
N LYS A 150 16.14 1.01 -16.74
CA LYS A 150 16.75 1.44 -18.02
C LYS A 150 17.13 0.28 -18.94
N ASP A 151 17.36 -0.90 -18.37
CA ASP A 151 17.65 -2.15 -19.07
C ASP A 151 16.39 -2.86 -19.60
N GLY A 152 15.20 -2.28 -19.39
CA GLY A 152 13.91 -2.85 -19.80
C GLY A 152 13.37 -3.93 -18.86
N LYS A 153 14.12 -4.35 -17.83
CA LYS A 153 13.66 -5.31 -16.82
C LYS A 153 12.74 -4.63 -15.82
N THR A 154 11.86 -5.39 -15.19
CA THR A 154 10.97 -4.86 -14.15
C THR A 154 11.78 -4.39 -12.94
N GLU A 155 11.39 -3.27 -12.33
CA GLU A 155 12.06 -2.78 -11.11
C GLU A 155 11.90 -3.74 -9.92
N ILE A 156 10.93 -4.65 -10.01
CA ILE A 156 10.62 -5.69 -9.03
C ILE A 156 10.91 -7.05 -9.66
N ASP A 157 11.60 -7.90 -8.92
CA ASP A 157 11.83 -9.30 -9.25
C ASP A 157 10.68 -10.17 -8.72
N PHE A 158 10.03 -10.86 -9.65
CA PHE A 158 8.91 -11.76 -9.41
C PHE A 158 9.29 -13.24 -9.56
N GLU A 159 10.51 -13.56 -9.98
CA GLU A 159 10.85 -14.92 -10.42
C GLU A 159 11.77 -15.64 -9.43
N THR A 160 12.75 -14.94 -8.84
CA THR A 160 13.77 -15.57 -7.98
C THR A 160 13.18 -16.30 -6.77
N ASP A 161 12.13 -15.76 -6.15
CA ASP A 161 11.43 -16.40 -5.04
C ASP A 161 9.91 -16.48 -5.34
N PRO A 162 9.35 -17.69 -5.55
CA PRO A 162 7.93 -17.87 -5.85
C PRO A 162 7.00 -17.48 -4.69
N SER A 163 7.56 -17.21 -3.51
CA SER A 163 6.84 -16.76 -2.32
C SER A 163 7.07 -15.29 -1.97
N ASP A 164 7.91 -14.57 -2.69
CA ASP A 164 8.28 -13.19 -2.36
C ASP A 164 8.25 -12.26 -3.58
N PHE A 165 8.30 -10.97 -3.33
CA PHE A 165 8.65 -9.93 -4.31
C PHE A 165 9.95 -9.29 -3.83
N ARG A 166 10.95 -9.29 -4.70
CA ARG A 166 12.30 -8.85 -4.34
C ARG A 166 12.76 -7.66 -5.17
N LEU A 167 13.74 -6.93 -4.67
CA LEU A 167 14.50 -6.00 -5.50
C LEU A 167 15.57 -6.78 -6.29
N PRO A 168 15.76 -6.47 -7.58
CA PRO A 168 16.85 -7.03 -8.38
C PRO A 168 18.23 -6.76 -7.77
N GLU A 169 19.18 -7.67 -8.01
CA GLU A 169 20.52 -7.64 -7.43
C GLU A 169 21.31 -6.37 -7.75
N ILE A 170 21.11 -5.78 -8.95
CA ILE A 170 21.72 -4.50 -9.36
C ILE A 170 21.34 -3.36 -8.40
N GLN A 171 20.08 -3.32 -7.95
CA GLN A 171 19.63 -2.31 -6.99
C GLN A 171 20.21 -2.60 -5.60
N ILE A 172 20.36 -3.86 -5.23
CA ILE A 172 21.01 -4.26 -3.98
C ILE A 172 22.48 -3.80 -3.97
N GLU A 173 23.21 -3.90 -5.08
CA GLU A 173 24.58 -3.37 -5.18
C GLU A 173 24.64 -1.84 -5.09
N GLU A 174 23.67 -1.12 -5.64
CA GLU A 174 23.55 0.33 -5.44
C GLU A 174 23.31 0.68 -3.96
N LEU A 175 22.46 -0.09 -3.26
CA LEU A 175 22.28 0.02 -1.82
C LEU A 175 23.59 -0.25 -1.04
N LYS A 176 24.46 -1.16 -1.51
CA LYS A 176 25.79 -1.39 -0.91
C LYS A 176 26.74 -0.20 -1.11
N LYS A 177 26.51 0.65 -2.12
CA LYS A 177 27.34 1.81 -2.49
C LYS A 177 26.93 3.12 -1.78
N GLY A 178 26.17 3.04 -0.68
CA GLY A 178 25.80 4.18 0.18
C GLY A 178 26.98 5.09 0.56
N PRO A 179 26.72 6.30 1.12
CA PRO A 179 27.65 7.42 1.10
C PRO A 179 29.03 7.01 1.65
N ARG A 180 30.05 7.16 0.80
CA ARG A 180 31.47 6.83 1.08
C ARG A 180 32.10 7.80 2.10
N ASN A 181 31.42 8.08 3.21
CA ASN A 181 31.84 9.04 4.23
C ASN A 181 32.19 8.39 5.57
N SER A 182 32.66 7.14 5.59
CA SER A 182 33.43 6.65 6.74
C SER A 182 34.56 5.76 6.27
N GLY A 183 35.79 6.28 6.38
CA GLY A 183 37.04 5.59 6.04
C GLY A 183 37.39 4.46 7.02
N SER A 184 36.48 3.50 7.20
CA SER A 184 36.80 2.26 7.90
C SER A 184 36.45 1.06 7.02
N LEU A 185 37.47 0.26 6.69
CA LEU A 185 37.33 -1.10 6.19
C LEU A 185 36.45 -1.89 7.17
N ARG A 186 35.14 -2.02 6.88
CA ARG A 186 34.24 -2.90 7.63
C ARG A 186 33.96 -4.15 6.81
N PRO A 187 34.04 -5.35 7.41
CA PRO A 187 33.75 -6.61 6.74
C PRO A 187 32.29 -6.61 6.29
N GLU A 188 32.05 -7.12 5.09
CA GLU A 188 30.76 -7.28 4.40
C GLU A 188 29.52 -6.78 5.14
N HIS A 189 29.05 -5.58 4.79
CA HIS A 189 27.73 -5.13 5.21
C HIS A 189 26.66 -6.05 4.60
N ASN A 190 26.24 -7.07 5.36
CA ASN A 190 25.03 -7.83 5.07
C ASN A 190 23.85 -6.85 5.14
N ILE A 191 23.36 -6.42 3.97
CA ILE A 191 22.16 -5.61 3.86
C ILE A 191 21.01 -6.40 4.52
N PRO A 192 20.29 -5.83 5.51
CA PRO A 192 19.19 -6.54 6.13
C PRO A 192 18.12 -6.92 5.11
N ASP A 193 17.54 -8.12 5.24
CA ASP A 193 16.54 -8.67 4.33
C ASP A 193 15.39 -7.70 4.02
N MET A 194 15.00 -6.87 4.98
CA MET A 194 13.96 -5.86 4.82
C MET A 194 14.18 -4.90 3.64
N HIS A 195 15.44 -4.61 3.27
CA HIS A 195 15.73 -3.66 2.20
C HIS A 195 15.46 -4.21 0.80
N TYR A 196 15.42 -5.53 0.63
CA TYR A 196 15.27 -6.15 -0.68
C TYR A 196 14.17 -7.21 -0.74
N SER A 197 13.67 -7.72 0.38
CA SER A 197 12.55 -8.67 0.48
C SER A 197 11.30 -7.97 0.98
N LEU A 198 10.24 -7.96 0.16
CA LEU A 198 8.94 -7.41 0.57
C LEU A 198 8.35 -8.22 1.74
N ARG A 199 8.50 -9.55 1.74
CA ARG A 199 8.07 -10.42 2.84
C ARG A 199 8.74 -10.03 4.15
N ALA A 200 10.05 -9.80 4.14
CA ALA A 200 10.79 -9.37 5.33
C ALA A 200 10.31 -7.99 5.80
N TYR A 201 10.16 -7.03 4.88
CA TYR A 201 9.64 -5.70 5.19
C TYR A 201 8.24 -5.74 5.80
N LEU A 202 7.30 -6.44 5.17
CA LEU A 202 5.92 -6.57 5.66
C LEU A 202 5.83 -7.28 7.01
N SER A 203 6.83 -8.12 7.37
CA SER A 203 6.84 -8.81 8.66
C SER A 203 7.04 -7.87 9.85
N ILE A 204 7.64 -6.68 9.63
CA ILE A 204 7.94 -5.69 10.67
C ILE A 204 7.29 -4.33 10.43
N LEU A 205 6.49 -4.20 9.36
CA LEU A 205 5.80 -2.97 8.98
C LEU A 205 4.93 -2.39 10.12
N TYR A 206 4.32 -3.25 10.93
CA TYR A 206 3.46 -2.83 12.04
C TYR A 206 4.04 -3.27 13.37
N LEU A 207 4.17 -2.32 14.30
CA LEU A 207 4.59 -2.59 15.69
C LEU A 207 3.66 -3.61 16.38
N LYS A 208 2.34 -3.45 16.19
CA LYS A 208 1.31 -4.36 16.68
C LYS A 208 0.42 -4.80 15.51
N PRO A 209 0.74 -5.91 14.84
CA PRO A 209 0.01 -6.36 13.66
C PRO A 209 -1.41 -6.80 14.02
N ARG A 210 -2.42 -6.14 13.43
CA ARG A 210 -3.85 -6.47 13.60
C ARG A 210 -4.50 -7.05 12.35
N THR A 211 -3.78 -7.00 11.24
CA THR A 211 -4.24 -7.39 9.91
C THR A 211 -3.39 -8.55 9.42
N GLN A 212 -4.04 -9.55 8.80
CA GLN A 212 -3.31 -10.63 8.14
C GLN A 212 -2.88 -10.18 6.75
N VAL A 213 -1.60 -10.37 6.45
CA VAL A 213 -1.01 -10.07 5.15
C VAL A 213 -0.63 -11.37 4.47
N ILE A 214 -1.09 -11.56 3.24
CA ILE A 214 -0.80 -12.74 2.42
C ILE A 214 -0.06 -12.25 1.17
N LEU A 215 1.13 -12.78 0.94
CA LEU A 215 1.95 -12.49 -0.24
C LEU A 215 2.12 -13.77 -1.05
N ARG A 216 1.75 -13.72 -2.34
CA ARG A 216 1.80 -14.87 -3.27
C ARG A 216 1.13 -16.13 -2.70
N GLY A 217 -0.05 -15.96 -2.10
CA GLY A 217 -0.82 -17.05 -1.50
C GLY A 217 -0.29 -17.57 -0.16
N ARG A 218 0.88 -17.11 0.31
CA ARG A 218 1.46 -17.52 1.59
C ARG A 218 1.33 -16.41 2.64
N LYS A 219 0.71 -16.73 3.77
CA LYS A 219 0.59 -15.84 4.93
C LYS A 219 1.97 -15.38 5.40
N ILE A 220 2.12 -14.10 5.71
CA ILE A 220 3.32 -13.53 6.32
C ILE A 220 3.21 -13.66 7.84
N LEU A 221 4.25 -14.22 8.47
CA LEU A 221 4.39 -14.24 9.92
C LEU A 221 4.93 -12.89 10.38
N THR A 222 4.05 -12.07 10.94
CA THR A 222 4.43 -10.77 11.48
C THR A 222 5.20 -10.92 12.79
N LYS A 223 6.24 -10.11 12.95
CA LYS A 223 7.15 -10.16 14.08
C LYS A 223 6.83 -8.99 15.00
N LEU A 224 6.52 -9.27 16.27
CA LEU A 224 6.59 -8.23 17.29
C LEU A 224 8.06 -7.98 17.59
N VAL A 225 8.59 -6.84 17.13
CA VAL A 225 10.00 -6.47 17.30
C VAL A 225 10.40 -6.56 18.77
N SER A 226 9.56 -6.06 19.68
CA SER A 226 9.80 -6.09 21.13
C SER A 226 9.94 -7.49 21.74
N LYS A 227 9.34 -8.53 21.15
CA LYS A 227 9.37 -9.90 21.68
C LYS A 227 10.57 -10.73 21.21
N ARG A 228 11.38 -10.21 20.28
CA ARG A 228 12.54 -10.92 19.72
C ARG A 228 13.88 -10.35 20.20
N LEU A 229 13.84 -9.54 21.26
CA LEU A 229 15.00 -8.90 21.85
C LEU A 229 15.43 -9.69 23.09
N ILE A 230 16.75 -9.75 23.31
CA ILE A 230 17.35 -10.51 24.42
C ILE A 230 17.48 -9.62 25.67
N HIS A 231 17.88 -8.36 25.49
CA HIS A 231 17.99 -7.37 26.56
C HIS A 231 17.14 -6.16 26.19
N ILE A 232 16.03 -5.98 26.91
CA ILE A 232 15.06 -4.91 26.64
C ILE A 232 15.24 -3.84 27.72
N GLU A 233 15.58 -2.64 27.29
CA GLU A 233 15.58 -1.45 28.14
C GLU A 233 14.53 -0.45 27.65
N HIS A 234 13.89 0.20 28.61
CA HIS A 234 12.87 1.20 28.35
C HIS A 234 13.38 2.55 28.85
N ASP A 235 13.25 3.56 28.02
CA ASP A 235 13.57 4.94 28.36
C ASP A 235 12.43 5.85 27.88
N VAL A 236 12.45 7.11 28.32
CA VAL A 236 11.40 8.07 28.08
C VAL A 236 11.99 9.34 27.51
N TYR A 237 11.67 9.60 26.24
CA TYR A 237 12.02 10.85 25.58
C TYR A 237 10.92 11.90 25.77
N LYS A 238 11.36 13.08 26.22
CA LYS A 238 10.51 14.26 26.41
C LYS A 238 10.96 15.34 25.42
N PRO A 239 10.26 15.54 24.30
CA PRO A 239 10.60 16.58 23.34
C PRO A 239 10.39 17.97 23.95
N HIS A 240 11.40 18.83 23.84
CA HIS A 240 11.41 20.18 24.44
C HIS A 240 10.30 21.11 23.88
N PHE A 241 9.78 20.81 22.68
CA PHE A 241 8.75 21.62 22.01
C PHE A 241 7.31 21.20 22.36
N SER A 242 7.11 20.21 23.24
CA SER A 242 5.76 19.73 23.60
C SER A 242 5.36 20.22 24.99
N VAL A 243 4.68 21.37 25.06
CA VAL A 243 4.23 21.98 26.33
C VAL A 243 2.98 21.28 26.91
N SER A 244 2.31 20.37 26.17
CA SER A 244 1.08 19.72 26.65
C SER A 244 0.75 18.31 26.11
N LEU A 245 1.67 17.59 25.44
CA LEU A 245 1.39 16.24 24.92
C LEU A 245 2.39 15.17 25.40
N ARG A 246 1.86 13.95 25.50
CA ARG A 246 2.35 12.77 26.24
C ARG A 246 3.83 12.46 26.02
N CYS A 247 4.50 12.00 27.08
CA CYS A 247 5.85 11.43 27.04
C CYS A 247 5.96 10.34 25.96
N LEU A 248 6.99 10.39 25.12
CA LEU A 248 7.29 9.31 24.18
C LEU A 248 8.08 8.24 24.93
N CYS A 249 7.55 7.03 25.06
CA CYS A 249 8.36 5.90 25.51
C CYS A 249 9.25 5.48 24.33
N ILE A 250 10.55 5.67 24.47
CA ILE A 250 11.55 5.16 23.53
C ILE A 250 12.07 3.85 24.11
N THR A 251 11.89 2.75 23.38
CA THR A 251 12.54 1.48 23.75
C THR A 251 13.91 1.47 23.09
N TYR A 252 14.98 1.51 23.89
CA TYR A 252 16.34 1.35 23.40
C TYR A 252 16.63 -0.13 23.23
N ILE A 253 17.39 -0.45 22.18
CA ILE A 253 17.62 -1.82 21.73
C ILE A 253 19.12 -2.07 21.73
N TYR A 254 19.58 -2.99 22.59
CA TYR A 254 20.95 -3.51 22.55
C TYR A 254 20.92 -4.96 22.03
N MET A 255 21.49 -5.18 20.84
CA MET A 255 21.81 -6.53 20.35
C MET A 255 23.20 -6.89 20.87
N GLN A 256 23.34 -8.03 21.56
CA GLN A 256 24.58 -8.48 22.22
C GLN A 256 25.75 -8.75 21.25
N ARG A 257 25.57 -8.57 19.93
CA ARG A 257 26.63 -8.58 18.92
C ARG A 257 26.44 -7.46 17.89
N GLY A 258 26.96 -6.28 18.20
CA GLY A 258 27.67 -5.42 17.23
C GLY A 258 26.89 -4.56 16.22
N SER A 259 25.55 -4.52 16.21
CA SER A 259 24.82 -3.57 15.35
C SER A 259 23.43 -3.24 15.89
N GLY A 260 23.36 -2.40 16.93
CA GLY A 260 22.08 -1.81 17.33
C GLY A 260 21.64 -0.77 16.28
N LYS A 261 20.48 -0.97 15.66
CA LYS A 261 19.84 0.04 14.80
C LYS A 261 18.53 0.50 15.45
N LEU A 262 18.26 1.80 15.43
CA LEU A 262 17.02 2.36 15.93
C LEU A 262 15.90 2.10 14.92
N VAL A 263 14.78 1.55 15.40
CA VAL A 263 13.56 1.39 14.60
C VAL A 263 12.51 2.34 15.17
N ALA A 264 12.30 3.46 14.48
CA ALA A 264 11.26 4.41 14.85
C ALA A 264 9.94 4.00 14.18
N PHE A 265 8.85 4.00 14.95
CA PHE A 265 7.48 3.91 14.42
C PHE A 265 6.80 5.28 14.65
N GLY A 266 6.22 5.86 13.60
CA GLY A 266 5.69 7.24 13.45
C GLY A 266 4.36 7.41 12.63
N ASN A 267 3.16 7.42 13.21
CA ASN A 267 1.78 7.65 12.75
C ASN A 267 1.35 9.07 13.15
N GLU A 268 2.28 9.82 13.77
CA GLU A 268 2.10 10.22 15.17
C GLU A 268 1.68 9.03 16.07
N PRO A 269 2.62 8.33 16.74
CA PRO A 269 3.80 7.75 16.12
C PRO A 269 3.75 6.18 16.02
N SER A 270 3.12 5.56 15.00
CA SER A 270 3.37 4.23 14.43
C SER A 270 3.33 4.00 12.86
N SER A 271 4.16 4.67 12.05
CA SER A 271 4.59 4.35 10.68
C SER A 271 6.12 4.41 10.60
N ALA A 272 6.77 3.33 10.18
CA ALA A 272 8.21 3.22 10.35
C ALA A 272 8.98 4.20 9.45
N THR A 273 9.75 5.10 10.05
CA THR A 273 10.81 5.84 9.34
C THR A 273 12.13 5.25 9.82
N PHE A 274 12.83 4.55 8.94
CA PHE A 274 14.17 4.08 9.22
C PHE A 274 15.15 5.18 8.82
N THR A 275 15.75 5.83 9.81
CA THR A 275 16.90 6.70 9.61
C THR A 275 18.12 5.94 10.09
N GLU A 276 19.07 5.66 9.19
CA GLU A 276 20.42 5.31 9.60
C GLU A 276 21.05 6.58 10.17
N ILE A 277 21.44 6.55 11.45
CA ILE A 277 22.35 7.52 12.06
C ILE A 277 23.70 6.83 12.16
#